data_AF-A0A494YY17-F1
#
_entry.id   AF-A0A494YY17-F1
#
_cell.length_a   1.000
_cell.length_b   1.000
_cell.length_c   1.000
_cell.angle_alpha   90.00
_cell.angle_beta   90.00
_cell.angle_gamma   90.00
#
_symmetry.space_group_name_H-M   'P 1'
#
loop_
_entity.id
_entity.type
_entity.pdbx_description
1 polymer ?
#
loop_
_entity_poly.entity_id
_entity_poly.type
_entity_poly.pdbx_seq_one_letter_code
_entity_poly.pdbx_strand_id
1 'polypeptide(L)' 'MVRIIELIDDFKLNQEIIGRKPKYVEMCIWRLKRWQEYMETQCNVVDIEAVEPIHIKNVINSK' A
#
# COMPACT_ATOMS: atom_id res chain seq x y z
N MET A 1 -16.19 4.40 0.46
CA MET A 1 -15.06 3.79 1.18
C MET A 1 -14.09 3.35 0.12
N VAL A 2 -12.84 3.81 0.21
CA VAL A 2 -11.82 3.51 -0.80
C VAL A 2 -10.98 2.36 -0.28
N ARG A 3 -10.85 1.30 -1.07
CA ARG A 3 -10.05 0.15 -0.67
C ARG A 3 -8.56 0.48 -0.78
N ILE A 4 -7.75 -0.11 0.09
CA ILE A 4 -6.29 0.03 0.04
C ILE A 4 -5.75 -0.32 -1.35
N ILE A 5 -6.27 -1.38 -1.98
CA ILE A 5 -5.85 -1.82 -3.32
C ILE A 5 -6.12 -0.77 -4.41
N GLU A 6 -7.23 -0.05 -4.32
CA GLU A 6 -7.61 0.98 -5.29
C GLU A 6 -6.60 2.13 -5.26
N LEU A 7 -6.17 2.55 -4.06
CA LEU A 7 -5.12 3.56 -3.92
C LEU A 7 -3.75 3.10 -4.43
N ILE A 8 -3.43 1.81 -4.32
CA ILE A 8 -2.18 1.25 -4.87
C ILE A 8 -2.22 1.27 -6.40
N ASP A 9 -3.35 0.93 -7.00
CA ASP A 9 -3.56 0.96 -8.45
C ASP A 9 -3.52 2.40 -8.98
N ASP A 10 -4.18 3.34 -8.30
CA ASP A 10 -4.11 4.77 -8.62
C ASP A 10 -2.68 5.31 -8.50
N PHE A 11 -1.96 4.94 -7.43
CA PHE A 11 -0.55 5.30 -7.28
C PHE A 11 0.28 4.79 -8.46
N LYS A 12 0.10 3.53 -8.86
CA LYS A 12 0.82 2.92 -9.99
C LYS A 12 0.59 3.72 -11.27
N LEU A 13 -0.69 3.93 -11.62
CA LEU A 13 -1.09 4.65 -12.83
C LEU A 13 -0.49 6.06 -12.84
N ASN A 14 -0.55 6.77 -11.71
CA ASN A 14 0.02 8.11 -11.58
C ASN A 14 1.55 8.11 -11.80
N GLN A 15 2.29 7.13 -11.25
CA GLN A 15 3.73 7.05 -11.47
C GLN A 15 4.09 6.73 -12.93
N GLU A 16 3.30 5.90 -13.60
CA GLU A 16 3.46 5.57 -15.01
C GLU A 16 3.19 6.79 -15.92
N ILE A 17 2.13 7.56 -15.65
CA ILE A 17 1.82 8.81 -16.35
C ILE A 17 2.93 9.85 -16.18
N ILE A 18 3.50 9.97 -14.97
CA ILE A 18 4.62 10.88 -14.68
C ILE A 18 5.91 10.43 -15.41
N GLY A 19 5.96 9.22 -15.96
CA GLY A 19 7.13 8.69 -16.65
C GLY A 19 8.25 8.27 -15.68
N ARG A 20 7.90 7.79 -14.47
CA ARG A 20 8.89 7.22 -13.56
C ARG A 20 9.50 5.95 -14.15
N LYS A 21 10.75 5.66 -13.76
CA LYS A 21 11.46 4.45 -14.21
C LYS A 21 10.65 3.20 -13.83
N PRO A 22 10.41 2.24 -14.74
CA PRO A 22 9.60 1.05 -14.46
C PRO A 22 10.05 0.28 -13.20
N LYS A 23 11.37 0.05 -13.05
CA LYS A 23 11.94 -0.61 -11.86
C LYS A 23 11.63 0.10 -10.54
N TYR A 24 11.52 1.43 -10.56
CA TYR A 24 11.13 2.19 -9.37
C TYR A 24 9.67 1.94 -9.03
N VAL A 25 8.78 2.00 -10.03
CA VAL A 25 7.35 1.73 -9.86
C VAL A 25 7.14 0.30 -9.35
N GLU A 26 7.77 -0.69 -9.98
CA GLU A 26 7.73 -2.10 -9.55
C GLU A 26 8.12 -2.28 -8.07
N MET A 27 9.23 -1.66 -7.64
CA MET A 27 9.69 -1.73 -6.26
C MET A 27 8.69 -1.08 -5.29
N CYS A 28 8.10 0.06 -5.66
CA CYS A 28 7.08 0.71 -4.85
C CYS A 28 5.83 -0.16 -4.71
N ILE A 29 5.34 -0.72 -5.83
CA ILE A 29 4.16 -1.60 -5.82
C ILE A 29 4.41 -2.86 -5.01
N TRP A 30 5.59 -3.46 -5.11
CA TRP A 30 5.94 -4.61 -4.28
C TRP A 30 5.88 -4.29 -2.78
N ARG A 31 6.41 -3.13 -2.35
CA ARG A 31 6.34 -2.70 -0.94
C ARG A 31 4.92 -2.41 -0.49
N LEU A 32 4.14 -1.73 -1.33
CA LEU A 32 2.74 -1.37 -1.03
C LEU A 32 1.85 -2.61 -0.94
N LYS A 33 2.03 -3.61 -1.82
CA LYS A 33 1.30 -4.88 -1.74
C LYS A 33 1.66 -5.68 -0.48
N ARG A 34 2.93 -5.70 -0.08
CA ARG A 34 3.32 -6.33 1.19
C ARG A 34 2.69 -5.63 2.40
N TRP A 35 2.57 -4.30 2.34
CA TRP A 35 1.85 -3.54 3.36
C TRP A 35 0.35 -3.86 3.35
N GLN A 36 -0.31 -3.86 2.17
CA GLN A 36 -1.71 -4.26 2.02
C GLN A 36 -1.97 -5.65 2.61
N GLU A 37 -1.13 -6.64 2.28
CA GLU A 37 -1.25 -8.00 2.80
C GLU A 37 -1.16 -8.04 4.34
N TYR A 38 -0.27 -7.24 4.93
CA TYR A 38 -0.20 -7.12 6.39
C TYR A 38 -1.48 -6.52 6.97
N MET A 39 -2.00 -5.44 6.37
CA MET A 39 -3.23 -4.79 6.83
C MET A 39 -4.42 -5.75 6.77
N GLU A 40 -4.54 -6.53 5.70
CA GLU A 40 -5.62 -7.49 5.51
C GLU A 40 -5.49 -8.69 6.47
N THR A 41 -4.30 -9.28 6.59
CA THR A 41 -4.12 -10.53 7.34
C THR A 41 -3.91 -10.34 8.84
N GLN A 42 -3.20 -9.28 9.25
CA GLN A 42 -2.83 -9.06 10.65
C GLN A 42 -3.74 -8.03 11.34
N CYS A 43 -4.22 -7.03 10.60
CA CYS A 43 -5.07 -5.97 11.16
C CYS A 43 -6.54 -6.12 10.78
N ASN A 44 -6.89 -7.00 9.84
CA ASN A 44 -8.25 -7.14 9.29
C ASN A 44 -8.81 -5.80 8.78
N VAL A 45 -7.95 -5.00 8.15
CA VAL A 45 -8.28 -3.68 7.59
C VAL A 45 -8.12 -3.72 6.08
N VAL A 46 -9.20 -3.39 5.36
CA VAL A 46 -9.26 -3.39 3.87
C VAL A 46 -9.47 -1.98 3.31
N ASP A 47 -10.15 -1.11 4.06
CA ASP A 47 -10.46 0.26 3.68
C ASP A 47 -9.44 1.24 4.24
N ILE A 48 -9.10 2.27 3.45
CA ILE A 48 -8.08 3.25 3.86
C ILE A 48 -8.52 4.06 5.08
N GLU A 49 -9.81 4.35 5.19
CA GLU A 49 -10.37 5.15 6.27
C GLU A 49 -10.27 4.46 7.64
N ALA A 50 -10.11 3.13 7.64
CA ALA A 50 -9.88 2.32 8.85
C ALA A 50 -8.38 2.19 9.21
N VAL A 51 -7.48 2.77 8.42
CA VAL A 51 -6.05 2.76 8.73
C VAL A 51 -5.72 3.78 9.81
N GLU A 52 -5.46 3.28 11.02
CA GLU A 52 -4.99 4.08 12.14
C GLU A 52 -3.46 4.11 12.27
N PRO A 53 -2.90 5.14 12.94
CA PRO A 53 -1.45 5.23 13.20
C PRO A 53 -0.84 4.01 13.91
N ILE A 54 -1.63 3.28 14.71
CA ILE A 54 -1.17 2.06 15.39
C ILE A 54 -0.83 0.94 14.40
N HIS A 55 -1.59 0.81 13.30
CA HIS A 55 -1.32 -0.19 12.28
C HIS A 55 0.03 0.07 11.60
N ILE A 56 0.36 1.34 11.32
CA ILE A 56 1.63 1.73 10.69
C ILE A 56 2.83 1.39 11.58
N LYS A 57 2.72 1.64 12.89
CA LYS A 57 3.76 1.26 13.86
C LYS A 57 3.97 -0.25 13.89
N ASN A 58 2.88 -1.02 13.88
CA ASN A 58 2.94 -2.48 13.92
C ASN A 58 3.59 -3.06 12.66
N VAL A 59 3.27 -2.53 11.47
CA VAL A 59 3.92 -2.90 10.21
C VAL A 59 5.44 -2.73 10.29
N ILE A 60 5.92 -1.59 10.79
CA ILE A 60 7.36 -1.28 10.85
C ILE A 60 8.09 -2.23 11.81
N ASN A 61 7.48 -2.52 12.96
CA ASN A 61 8.07 -3.39 13.98
C ASN A 61 7.91 -4.89 13.67
N SER A 62 7.11 -5.26 12.67
CA SER A 62 6.89 -6.67 12.26
C SER A 62 7.97 -7.23 11.31
N LYS A 63 8.98 -6.41 10.98
CA LYS A 63 10.14 -6.81 10.17
C LYS A 63 11.28 -7.32 11.03
#